data_AF-A0A101W5Z3-F1
#
_entry.id   AF-A0A101W5Z3-F1
#
_cell.length_a   1.000
_cell.length_b   1.000
_cell.length_c   1.000
_cell.angle_alpha   90.00
_cell.angle_beta   90.00
_cell.angle_gamma   90.00
#
_symmetry.space_group_name_H-M   'P 1'
#
loop_
_entity.id
_entity.type
_entity.pdbx_description
1 polymer ?
#
loop_
_entity_poly.entity_id
_entity_poly.type
_entity_poly.pdbx_seq_one_letter_code
_entity_poly.pdbx_strand_id
1 'polypeptide(L)'
;MGQPIDWANIGVRIVQGLNTTIDAVRQLDTQEAALVMKLLGKSCTKMMKEGVGHQFGIAMIETSEKLALKDKLVFEDVIKMITAIVGKLYFSAKTAEELELVKQLDEAVRNYQVV
;
A
#
# COMPACT_ATOMS: atom_id res chain seq x y z
N MET A 1 -7.94 22.54 15.14
CA MET A 1 -8.83 22.10 14.05
C MET A 1 -7.95 21.53 12.96
N GLY A 2 -8.12 20.25 12.59
CA GLY A 2 -7.37 19.66 11.48
C GLY A 2 -7.76 20.34 10.17
N GLN A 3 -6.78 20.61 9.30
CA GLN A 3 -7.09 21.10 7.96
C GLN A 3 -8.06 20.13 7.28
N PRO A 4 -9.11 20.63 6.58
CA PRO A 4 -9.97 19.76 5.78
C PRO A 4 -9.10 19.00 4.79
N ILE A 5 -9.18 17.67 4.88
CA ILE A 5 -8.47 16.78 3.96
C ILE A 5 -9.19 16.88 2.61
N ASP A 6 -8.48 17.40 1.60
CA ASP A 6 -8.95 17.38 0.22
C ASP A 6 -8.84 15.95 -0.32
N TRP A 7 -9.97 15.27 -0.43
CA TRP A 7 -10.08 13.90 -0.93
C TRP A 7 -9.93 13.80 -2.45
N ALA A 8 -9.92 14.93 -3.17
CA ALA A 8 -9.66 14.92 -4.61
C ALA A 8 -8.23 14.46 -4.89
N ASN A 9 -8.09 13.40 -5.68
CA ASN A 9 -6.81 12.84 -6.09
C ASN A 9 -5.92 12.29 -4.96
N ILE A 10 -6.47 12.04 -3.76
CA ILE A 10 -5.69 11.44 -2.65
C ILE A 10 -5.12 10.08 -3.04
N GLY A 11 -5.92 9.23 -3.69
CA GLY A 11 -5.45 7.94 -4.16
C GLY A 11 -4.33 8.09 -5.18
N VAL A 12 -4.43 9.04 -6.11
CA VAL A 12 -3.37 9.35 -7.09
C VAL A 12 -2.07 9.76 -6.39
N ARG A 13 -2.14 10.62 -5.36
CA ARG A 13 -0.94 11.06 -4.61
C ARG A 13 -0.33 9.93 -3.78
N ILE A 14 -1.17 9.12 -3.13
CA ILE A 14 -0.74 7.92 -2.39
C ILE A 14 -0.05 6.93 -3.35
N VAL A 15 -0.61 6.77 -4.54
CA VAL A 15 -0.08 5.92 -5.61
C VAL A 15 1.27 6.44 -6.10
N GLN A 16 1.39 7.74 -6.38
CA GLN A 16 2.67 8.35 -6.74
C GLN A 16 3.74 8.14 -5.65
N GLY A 17 3.36 8.25 -4.38
CA GLY A 17 4.21 7.93 -3.25
C GLY A 17 4.60 6.44 -3.19
N LEU A 18 3.64 5.54 -3.43
CA LEU A 18 3.88 4.10 -3.55
C LEU A 18 4.82 3.78 -4.70
N ASN A 19 4.68 4.43 -5.86
CA ASN A 19 5.52 4.21 -7.03
C ASN A 19 6.97 4.62 -6.77
N THR A 20 7.15 5.81 -6.17
CA THR A 20 8.47 6.26 -5.73
C THR A 20 9.06 5.29 -4.72
N THR A 21 8.24 4.78 -3.80
CA THR A 21 8.66 3.78 -2.82
C THR A 21 9.02 2.45 -3.50
N ILE A 22 8.28 2.02 -4.51
CA ILE A 22 8.56 0.80 -5.30
C ILE A 22 9.87 0.95 -6.06
N ASP A 23 10.12 2.10 -6.69
CA ASP A 23 11.37 2.37 -7.40
C ASP A 23 12.58 2.45 -6.45
N ALA A 24 12.39 2.98 -5.24
CA ALA A 24 13.40 2.92 -4.19
C ALA A 24 13.62 1.46 -3.71
N VAL A 25 12.55 0.70 -3.48
CA VAL A 25 12.58 -0.71 -3.06
C VAL A 25 13.22 -1.62 -4.11
N ARG A 26 13.11 -1.29 -5.41
CA ARG A 26 13.80 -2.03 -6.49
C ARG A 26 15.32 -1.97 -6.39
N GLN A 27 15.87 -1.00 -5.65
CA GLN A 27 17.31 -0.87 -5.41
C GLN A 27 17.75 -1.56 -4.11
N LEU A 28 16.80 -2.02 -3.29
CA LEU A 28 17.03 -2.68 -2.02
C LEU A 28 17.05 -4.20 -2.21
N ASP A 29 17.79 -4.90 -1.35
CA ASP A 29 17.63 -6.35 -1.25
C ASP A 29 16.27 -6.72 -0.61
N THR A 30 15.88 -7.99 -0.69
CA THR A 30 14.56 -8.44 -0.21
C THR A 30 14.37 -8.26 1.30
N GLN A 31 15.45 -8.23 2.09
CA GLN A 31 15.37 -8.00 3.54
C GLN A 31 15.20 -6.53 3.87
N GLU A 32 15.93 -5.65 3.18
CA GLU A 32 15.80 -4.20 3.31
C GLU A 32 14.40 -3.73 2.91
N ALA A 33 13.90 -4.24 1.77
CA ALA A 33 12.54 -3.97 1.31
C ALA A 33 11.48 -4.43 2.32
N ALA A 34 11.65 -5.63 2.89
CA ALA A 34 10.77 -6.15 3.93
C ALA A 34 10.81 -5.29 5.20
N LEU A 35 12.00 -4.86 5.62
CA LEU A 35 12.15 -4.02 6.82
C LEU A 35 11.44 -2.67 6.65
N VAL A 36 11.62 -2.00 5.51
CA VAL A 36 10.94 -0.73 5.18
C VAL A 36 9.43 -0.91 5.18
N MET A 37 8.94 -1.97 4.52
CA MET A 37 7.51 -2.26 4.45
C MET A 37 6.91 -2.56 5.83
N LYS A 38 7.64 -3.30 6.69
CA LYS A 38 7.23 -3.59 8.06
C LYS A 38 7.16 -2.32 8.92
N LEU A 39 8.13 -1.42 8.76
CA LEU A 39 8.18 -0.16 9.50
C LEU A 39 7.02 0.77 9.11
N LEU A 40 6.75 0.89 7.81
CA LEU A 40 5.61 1.65 7.29
C LEU A 40 4.29 1.07 7.81
N GLY A 41 4.10 -0.25 7.74
CA GLY A 41 2.88 -0.89 8.25
C GLY A 41 2.67 -0.71 9.75
N LYS A 42 3.73 -0.82 10.56
CA LYS A 42 3.69 -0.50 12.00
C LYS A 42 3.34 0.96 12.28
N SER A 43 3.81 1.87 11.43
CA SER A 43 3.51 3.30 11.56
C SER A 43 2.04 3.59 11.25
N CYS A 44 1.52 3.02 10.16
CA CYS A 44 0.10 3.10 9.80
C CYS A 44 -0.81 2.55 10.90
N THR A 45 -0.53 1.36 11.42
CA THR A 45 -1.33 0.75 12.51
C THR A 45 -1.23 1.51 13.84
N LYS A 46 -0.12 2.22 14.09
CA LYS A 46 0.04 3.04 15.30
C LYS A 46 -0.77 4.33 15.20
N MET A 47 -0.76 4.99 14.02
CA MET A 47 -1.43 6.26 13.76
C MET A 47 -2.94 6.10 13.52
N MET A 48 -3.33 5.07 12.78
CA MET A 48 -4.73 4.74 12.48
C MET A 48 -5.15 3.56 13.36
N LYS A 49 -6.14 3.77 14.23
CA LYS A 49 -6.62 2.72 15.15
C LYS A 49 -7.63 1.77 14.51
N GLU A 50 -8.29 2.21 13.45
CA GLU A 50 -9.32 1.46 12.72
C GLU A 50 -9.42 1.95 11.27
N GLY A 51 -10.33 1.34 10.51
CA GLY A 51 -10.60 1.71 9.11
C GLY A 51 -9.54 1.24 8.12
N VAL A 52 -9.65 1.75 6.88
CA VAL A 52 -8.81 1.34 5.74
C VAL A 52 -7.32 1.59 6.01
N GLY A 53 -6.97 2.70 6.66
CA GLY A 53 -5.56 3.01 6.98
C GLY A 53 -4.92 2.03 7.98
N HIS A 54 -5.70 1.54 8.95
CA HIS A 54 -5.23 0.51 9.88
C HIS A 54 -5.03 -0.83 9.16
N GLN A 55 -6.01 -1.22 8.34
CA GLN A 55 -5.96 -2.48 7.58
C GLN A 55 -4.87 -2.48 6.51
N PHE A 56 -4.60 -1.32 5.90
CA PHE A 56 -3.44 -1.12 5.04
C PHE A 56 -2.14 -1.39 5.78
N GLY A 57 -2.02 -0.88 7.01
CA GLY A 57 -0.86 -1.13 7.85
C GLY A 57 -0.67 -2.62 8.18
N ILE A 58 -1.75 -3.34 8.51
CA ILE A 58 -1.72 -4.79 8.73
C ILE A 58 -1.28 -5.52 7.45
N ALA A 59 -1.89 -5.20 6.31
CA ALA A 59 -1.59 -5.83 5.04
C ALA A 59 -0.12 -5.60 4.61
N MET A 60 0.46 -4.43 4.92
CA MET A 60 1.88 -4.16 4.71
C MET A 60 2.79 -5.02 5.58
N ILE A 61 2.45 -5.21 6.86
CA ILE A 61 3.23 -6.07 7.77
C ILE A 61 3.20 -7.52 7.26
N GLU A 62 2.04 -8.06 6.95
CA GLU A 62 1.92 -9.44 6.43
C GLU A 62 2.67 -9.63 5.10
N THR A 63 2.63 -8.61 4.24
CA THR A 63 3.34 -8.65 2.95
C THR A 63 4.85 -8.58 3.16
N SER A 64 5.33 -7.80 4.14
CA SER A 64 6.75 -7.74 4.47
C SER A 64 7.32 -9.09 4.91
N GLU A 65 6.54 -9.88 5.65
CA GLU A 65 6.96 -11.19 6.12
C GLU A 65 7.08 -12.19 4.97
N LYS A 66 6.18 -12.11 3.99
CA LYS A 66 6.27 -12.91 2.75
C LYS A 66 7.44 -12.47 1.87
N LEU A 67 7.71 -11.16 1.83
CA LEU A 67 8.80 -10.59 1.04
C LEU A 67 10.18 -11.03 1.56
N ALA A 68 10.36 -11.07 2.89
CA ALA A 68 11.60 -11.49 3.54
C ALA A 68 11.98 -12.95 3.23
N LEU A 69 11.03 -13.77 2.78
CA LEU A 69 11.24 -15.18 2.41
C LEU A 69 11.59 -15.37 0.93
N LYS A 70 11.59 -14.30 0.12
CA LYS A 70 11.93 -14.38 -1.31
C LYS A 70 13.42 -14.14 -1.53
N ASP A 71 14.01 -14.95 -2.39
CA ASP A 71 15.41 -14.80 -2.81
C ASP A 71 15.59 -13.58 -3.75
N LYS A 72 14.57 -13.27 -4.55
CA LYS A 72 14.58 -12.12 -5.46
C LYS A 72 13.17 -11.57 -5.63
N LEU A 73 13.09 -10.25 -5.75
CA LEU A 73 11.86 -9.55 -6.09
C LEU A 73 11.80 -9.27 -7.59
N VAL A 74 10.77 -9.77 -8.27
CA VAL A 74 10.48 -9.38 -9.66
C VAL A 74 9.25 -8.48 -9.71
N PHE A 75 9.10 -7.72 -10.79
CA PHE A 75 8.02 -6.74 -10.94
C PHE A 75 6.62 -7.35 -10.77
N GLU A 76 6.38 -8.54 -11.31
CA GLU A 76 5.10 -9.24 -11.14
C GLU A 76 4.79 -9.54 -9.67
N ASP A 77 5.80 -9.86 -8.87
CA ASP A 77 5.60 -10.10 -7.43
C ASP A 77 5.15 -8.81 -6.74
N VAL A 78 5.75 -7.68 -7.10
CA VAL A 78 5.38 -6.35 -6.58
C VAL A 78 3.94 -6.04 -6.91
N ILE A 79 3.54 -6.21 -8.17
CA ILE A 79 2.18 -5.97 -8.62
C ILE A 79 1.19 -6.90 -7.92
N LYS A 80 1.48 -8.20 -7.81
CA LYS A 80 0.63 -9.17 -7.11
C LYS A 80 0.45 -8.80 -5.63
N MET A 81 1.53 -8.37 -4.98
CA MET A 81 1.49 -7.93 -3.58
C MET A 81 0.62 -6.69 -3.40
N ILE A 82 0.79 -5.65 -4.22
CA ILE A 82 0.00 -4.42 -4.12
C ILE A 82 -1.48 -4.71 -4.43
N THR A 83 -1.76 -5.52 -5.45
CA THR A 83 -3.12 -5.95 -5.79
C THR A 83 -3.77 -6.69 -4.61
N ALA A 84 -3.03 -7.58 -3.95
CA ALA A 84 -3.53 -8.30 -2.78
C ALA A 84 -3.80 -7.37 -1.58
N ILE A 85 -2.96 -6.34 -1.38
CA ILE A 85 -3.19 -5.32 -0.35
C ILE A 85 -4.48 -4.56 -0.65
N VAL A 86 -4.63 -4.01 -1.86
CA VAL A 86 -5.83 -3.23 -2.26
C VAL A 86 -7.10 -4.09 -2.17
N GLY A 87 -7.05 -5.35 -2.60
CA GLY A 87 -8.16 -6.29 -2.48
C GLY A 87 -8.66 -6.47 -1.04
N LYS A 88 -7.76 -6.51 -0.06
CA LYS A 88 -8.14 -6.58 1.37
C LYS A 88 -8.80 -5.30 1.88
N LEU A 89 -8.43 -4.15 1.33
CA LEU A 89 -9.00 -2.86 1.73
C LEU A 89 -10.46 -2.73 1.32
N TYR A 90 -10.87 -3.33 0.19
CA TYR A 90 -12.28 -3.33 -0.24
C TYR A 90 -13.23 -3.93 0.81
N PHE A 91 -12.81 -5.00 1.51
CA PHE A 91 -13.61 -5.62 2.56
C PHE A 91 -13.62 -4.82 3.87
N SER A 92 -12.71 -3.86 4.00
CA SER A 92 -12.48 -3.10 5.21
C SER A 92 -13.06 -1.68 5.15
N ALA A 93 -13.36 -1.18 3.95
CA ALA A 93 -13.93 0.14 3.75
C ALA A 93 -15.39 0.18 4.23
N LYS A 94 -15.68 1.09 5.16
CA LYS A 94 -17.00 1.26 5.79
C LYS A 94 -17.66 2.58 5.43
N THR A 95 -16.90 3.56 4.94
CA THR A 95 -17.42 4.85 4.50
C THR A 95 -17.30 5.05 2.99
N ALA A 96 -18.05 6.04 2.46
CA ALA A 96 -17.99 6.38 1.04
C ALA A 96 -16.60 6.91 0.65
N GLU A 97 -15.95 7.68 1.54
CA GLU A 97 -14.60 8.21 1.34
C GLU A 97 -13.55 7.08 1.35
N GLU A 98 -13.70 6.10 2.24
CA GLU A 98 -12.84 4.92 2.27
C GLU A 98 -12.99 4.07 1.01
N LEU A 99 -14.22 3.87 0.53
CA LEU A 99 -14.49 3.17 -0.73
C LEU A 99 -13.89 3.90 -1.93
N GLU A 100 -14.02 5.22 -1.96
CA GLU A 100 -13.45 6.06 -3.01
C GLU A 100 -11.92 6.01 -3.01
N LEU A 101 -11.29 6.05 -1.84
CA LEU A 101 -9.85 5.84 -1.69
C LEU A 101 -9.42 4.47 -2.25
N VAL A 102 -10.13 3.41 -1.90
CA VAL A 102 -9.80 2.06 -2.37
C VAL A 102 -9.97 1.92 -3.88
N LYS A 103 -10.99 2.56 -4.48
CA LYS A 103 -11.15 2.61 -5.93
C LYS A 103 -10.00 3.32 -6.63
N GLN A 104 -9.58 4.47 -6.12
CA GLN A 104 -8.45 5.21 -6.69
C GLN A 104 -7.14 4.41 -6.57
N LEU A 105 -6.97 3.62 -5.50
CA LEU A 105 -5.84 2.70 -5.36
C LEU A 105 -5.91 1.54 -6.37
N ASP A 106 -7.08 0.95 -6.60
CA ASP A 106 -7.25 -0.13 -7.59
C ASP A 106 -6.97 0.36 -9.02
N GLU A 107 -7.50 1.51 -9.39
CA GLU A 107 -7.29 2.12 -10.72
C GLU A 107 -5.80 2.39 -10.98
N ALA A 108 -5.10 2.91 -9.97
CA ALA A 108 -3.68 3.12 -10.04
C ALA A 108 -2.86 1.83 -10.21
N VAL A 109 -3.20 0.77 -9.49
CA VAL A 109 -2.54 -0.53 -9.65
C VAL A 109 -2.77 -1.08 -11.05
N ARG A 110 -3.98 -0.94 -11.59
CA ARG A 110 -4.28 -1.31 -12.99
C ARG A 110 -3.45 -0.52 -13.98
N ASN A 111 -3.29 0.78 -13.77
CA ASN A 111 -2.46 1.61 -14.66
C ASN A 111 -0.98 1.15 -14.64
N TYR A 112 -0.50 0.62 -13.52
CA TYR A 112 0.83 0.02 -13.41
C TYR A 112 0.98 -1.35 -14.07
N GLN A 113 -0.12 -2.08 -14.26
CA GLN A 113 -0.11 -3.39 -14.95
C GLN A 113 -0.02 -3.25 -16.48
N VAL A 114 -0.28 -2.06 -17.03
CA VAL A 114 -0.33 -1.81 -18.48
C VAL A 114 1.01 -1.28 -19.02
N VAL A 115 1.94 -0.89 -18.14
CA VAL A 115 3.30 -0.41 -18.47
C VAL A 115 4.30 -1.55 -18.37
#